data_AF-A0A844G2I2-F1
#
_entry.id   AF-A0A844G2I2-F1
#
_cell.length_a   1.000
_cell.length_b   1.000
_cell.length_c   1.000
_cell.angle_alpha   90.00
_cell.angle_beta   90.00
_cell.angle_gamma   90.00
#
_symmetry.space_group_name_H-M   'P 1'
#
loop_
_entity.id
_entity.type
_entity.pdbx_description
1 polymer ?
#
loop_
_entity_poly.entity_id
_entity_poly.type
_entity_poly.pdbx_seq_one_letter_code
_entity_poly.pdbx_strand_id
1 'polypeptide(L)'
;MKTVYPRLKKIVPDAIIISNFVCTGGKFLEETFRFGVLDFCDGIGFHTYNCNRRFQTPVDEWLTQMRNLRTLIRKYNDGKDKLVFITEMGGNQRNSFGSTEEESAIRLARLYLHARTLPFLKGIWWYDFQDDRWNASHNENNFGLVRADLTPKRPYFAMKSLAARLVRAELVGSETRDGLLLLHDGKEQFLAAVIQKPGVDLQLIFENGGLASEPLTLELVGSAALTRPWGFRDWTA
;
A
#
# COMPACT_ATOMS: atom_id res chain seq x y z
N MET A 1 15.29 16.62 -16.89
CA MET A 1 13.91 17.07 -16.62
C MET A 1 13.50 18.27 -17.46
N LYS A 2 14.10 19.46 -17.25
CA LYS A 2 13.77 20.70 -17.98
C LYS A 2 13.74 20.56 -19.51
N THR A 3 14.62 19.73 -20.08
CA THR A 3 14.68 19.46 -21.52
C THR A 3 13.67 18.41 -22.00
N VAL A 4 13.44 17.36 -21.19
CA VAL A 4 12.71 16.16 -21.62
C VAL A 4 11.20 16.37 -21.51
N TYR A 5 10.73 16.88 -20.38
CA TYR A 5 9.31 17.07 -20.12
C TYR A 5 8.57 17.89 -21.19
N PRO A 6 9.01 19.11 -21.57
CA PRO A 6 8.30 19.88 -22.60
C PRO A 6 8.37 19.22 -23.98
N ARG A 7 9.45 18.49 -24.30
CA ARG A 7 9.55 17.76 -25.57
C ARG A 7 8.55 16.60 -25.62
N LEU A 8 8.46 15.81 -24.54
CA LEU A 8 7.48 14.73 -24.44
C LEU A 8 6.05 15.27 -24.48
N LYS A 9 5.73 16.32 -23.72
CA LYS A 9 4.41 16.95 -23.75
C LYS A 9 4.02 17.53 -25.10
N LYS A 10 5.00 17.89 -25.95
CA LYS A 10 4.73 18.34 -27.33
C LYS A 10 4.34 17.20 -28.27
N ILE A 11 4.80 15.97 -27.99
CA ILE A 11 4.56 14.77 -28.81
C ILE A 11 3.32 14.01 -28.29
N VAL A 12 3.21 13.86 -26.97
CA VAL A 12 2.16 13.12 -26.25
C VAL A 12 1.62 13.98 -25.10
N PRO A 13 0.79 15.01 -25.37
CA PRO A 13 0.34 15.96 -24.35
C PRO A 13 -0.40 15.31 -23.17
N ASP A 14 -1.14 14.23 -23.46
CA ASP A 14 -1.97 13.52 -22.48
C ASP A 14 -1.19 12.49 -21.64
N ALA A 15 0.08 12.20 -21.98
CA ALA A 15 0.88 11.27 -21.21
C ALA A 15 1.20 11.82 -19.81
N ILE A 16 1.04 10.98 -18.79
CA ILE A 16 1.48 11.29 -17.42
C ILE A 16 2.99 11.04 -17.33
N ILE A 17 3.76 12.12 -17.22
CA ILE A 17 5.22 12.04 -17.08
C ILE A 17 5.58 12.01 -15.59
N ILE A 18 6.04 10.85 -15.14
CA ILE A 18 6.47 10.61 -13.76
C ILE A 18 8.00 10.79 -13.68
N SER A 19 8.49 11.38 -12.60
CA SER A 19 9.94 11.53 -12.39
C SER A 19 10.32 11.49 -10.91
N ASN A 20 11.60 11.70 -10.62
CA ASN A 20 12.11 11.93 -9.27
C ASN A 20 11.99 10.71 -8.36
N PHE A 21 12.25 9.51 -8.91
CA PHE A 21 12.25 8.20 -8.25
C PHE A 21 13.30 8.09 -7.13
N VAL A 22 13.16 8.89 -6.07
CA VAL A 22 14.13 9.01 -4.99
C VAL A 22 14.03 7.81 -4.05
N CYS A 23 15.18 7.19 -3.76
CA CYS A 23 15.35 6.15 -2.74
C CYS A 23 16.27 6.57 -1.59
N THR A 24 16.90 7.75 -1.67
CA THR A 24 17.93 8.24 -0.72
C THR A 24 17.36 9.01 0.48
N GLY A 25 16.04 9.12 0.58
CA GLY A 25 15.33 9.72 1.72
C GLY A 25 14.86 11.16 1.52
N GLY A 26 14.19 11.69 2.56
CA GLY A 26 13.42 12.94 2.47
C GLY A 26 14.25 14.22 2.25
N LYS A 27 15.51 14.27 2.69
CA LYS A 27 16.37 15.44 2.49
C LYS A 27 16.70 15.66 1.02
N PHE A 28 17.18 14.62 0.35
CA PHE A 28 17.45 14.67 -1.08
C PHE A 28 16.17 14.96 -1.87
N LEU A 29 15.04 14.37 -1.46
CA LEU A 29 13.75 14.67 -2.05
C LEU A 29 13.39 16.17 -1.96
N GLU A 30 13.53 16.80 -0.78
CA GLU A 30 13.28 18.24 -0.63
C GLU A 30 14.24 19.08 -1.49
N GLU A 31 15.51 18.70 -1.61
CA GLU A 31 16.47 19.38 -2.49
C GLU A 31 16.02 19.35 -3.94
N THR A 32 15.53 18.20 -4.44
CA THR A 32 14.99 18.11 -5.81
C THR A 32 13.81 19.05 -6.03
N PHE A 33 12.95 19.24 -5.01
CA PHE A 33 11.83 20.18 -5.07
C PHE A 33 12.31 21.63 -5.10
N ARG A 34 13.35 21.98 -4.33
CA ARG A 34 13.98 23.31 -4.39
C ARG A 34 14.57 23.64 -5.74
N PHE A 35 15.02 22.63 -6.49
CA PHE A 35 15.50 22.81 -7.88
C PHE A 35 14.39 22.87 -8.93
N GLY A 36 13.12 22.83 -8.52
CA GLY A 36 11.96 22.99 -9.38
C GLY A 36 11.55 21.73 -10.14
N VAL A 37 11.87 20.52 -9.65
CA VAL A 37 11.50 19.27 -10.35
C VAL A 37 9.98 19.13 -10.55
N LEU A 38 9.19 19.71 -9.64
CA LEU A 38 7.72 19.64 -9.66
C LEU A 38 7.12 20.37 -10.87
N ASP A 39 7.83 21.33 -11.48
CA ASP A 39 7.39 22.04 -12.69
C ASP A 39 7.53 21.19 -13.97
N PHE A 40 8.34 20.14 -13.91
CA PHE A 40 8.74 19.34 -15.07
C PHE A 40 8.25 17.89 -15.00
N CYS A 41 7.19 17.62 -14.25
CA CYS A 41 6.53 16.32 -14.20
C CYS A 41 5.02 16.50 -13.95
N ASP A 42 4.22 15.48 -14.25
CA ASP A 42 2.81 15.39 -13.84
C ASP A 42 2.68 14.66 -12.50
N GLY A 43 3.63 13.79 -12.18
CA GLY A 43 3.71 13.07 -10.92
C GLY A 43 5.15 12.77 -10.50
N ILE A 44 5.31 12.40 -9.22
CA ILE A 44 6.58 11.99 -8.67
C ILE A 44 6.58 10.51 -8.31
N GLY A 45 7.70 9.84 -8.59
CA GLY A 45 8.03 8.52 -8.09
C GLY A 45 8.72 8.63 -6.74
N PHE A 46 8.52 7.68 -5.83
CA PHE A 46 9.25 7.65 -4.57
C PHE A 46 9.39 6.21 -4.09
N HIS A 47 10.61 5.76 -3.79
CA HIS A 47 10.85 4.40 -3.31
C HIS A 47 10.91 4.46 -1.79
N THR A 48 9.98 3.76 -1.14
CA THR A 48 9.77 3.86 0.31
C THR A 48 10.35 2.67 1.07
N TYR A 49 11.29 1.95 0.45
CA TYR A 49 12.24 1.12 1.18
C TYR A 49 13.04 2.04 2.08
N ASN A 50 12.74 2.08 3.38
CA ASN A 50 13.46 2.97 4.27
C ASN A 50 14.92 2.53 4.41
N CYS A 51 15.76 3.14 3.58
CA CYS A 51 17.17 2.83 3.31
C CYS A 51 18.10 2.94 4.53
N ASN A 52 17.62 3.44 5.67
CA ASN A 52 18.39 3.62 6.90
C ASN A 52 17.91 2.77 8.09
N ARG A 53 16.77 2.08 7.98
CA ARG A 53 16.25 1.18 9.03
C ARG A 53 15.87 -0.13 8.38
N ARG A 54 16.82 -1.09 8.36
CA ARG A 54 16.65 -2.53 8.10
C ARG A 54 15.19 -2.91 7.79
N PHE A 55 14.73 -2.66 6.55
CA PHE A 55 13.45 -3.05 5.92
C PHE A 55 12.15 -3.12 6.76
N GLN A 56 12.07 -2.49 7.94
CA GLN A 56 11.01 -2.70 8.93
C GLN A 56 10.47 -1.38 9.47
N THR A 57 10.15 -0.43 8.60
CA THR A 57 9.34 0.70 9.05
C THR A 57 7.92 0.22 9.30
N PRO A 58 7.37 0.43 10.51
CA PRO A 58 5.96 0.16 10.78
C PRO A 58 5.08 0.88 9.75
N VAL A 59 4.01 0.23 9.31
CA VAL A 59 3.14 0.80 8.27
C VAL A 59 2.54 2.15 8.71
N ASP A 60 2.35 2.37 10.00
CA ASP A 60 1.85 3.64 10.55
C ASP A 60 2.88 4.77 10.42
N GLU A 61 4.18 4.46 10.57
CA GLU A 61 5.27 5.41 10.27
C GLU A 61 5.31 5.72 8.76
N TRP A 62 5.13 4.71 7.90
CA TRP A 62 5.01 4.91 6.46
C TRP A 62 3.82 5.82 6.10
N LEU A 63 2.65 5.60 6.70
CA LEU A 63 1.48 6.44 6.48
C LEU A 63 1.74 7.90 6.89
N THR A 64 2.43 8.09 8.01
CA THR A 64 2.87 9.42 8.47
C THR A 64 3.87 10.04 7.49
N GLN A 65 4.83 9.27 6.99
CA GLN A 65 5.79 9.70 5.97
C GLN A 65 5.07 10.15 4.68
N MET A 66 4.05 9.42 4.24
CA MET A 66 3.25 9.80 3.06
C MET A 66 2.47 11.09 3.27
N ARG A 67 1.91 11.30 4.47
CA ARG A 67 1.25 12.58 4.82
C ARG A 67 2.25 13.75 4.83
N ASN A 68 3.44 13.53 5.38
CA ASN A 68 4.52 14.52 5.37
C ASN A 68 5.00 14.82 3.94
N LEU A 69 5.10 13.80 3.08
CA LEU A 69 5.40 13.96 1.66
C LEU A 69 4.36 14.86 0.98
N ARG A 70 3.06 14.63 1.21
CA ARG A 70 2.02 15.51 0.66
C ARG A 70 2.18 16.96 1.11
N THR A 71 2.45 17.18 2.40
CA THR A 71 2.72 18.52 2.94
C THR A 71 3.93 19.17 2.26
N LEU A 72 5.01 18.41 2.06
CA LEU A 72 6.22 18.89 1.39
C LEU A 72 5.97 19.22 -0.09
N ILE A 73 5.23 18.39 -0.82
CA ILE A 73 4.81 18.67 -2.19
C ILE A 73 4.05 20.00 -2.24
N ARG A 74 3.02 20.17 -1.39
CA ARG A 74 2.20 21.39 -1.35
C ARG A 74 3.03 22.63 -1.04
N LYS A 75 4.04 22.53 -0.15
CA LYS A 75 4.99 23.60 0.16
C LYS A 75 5.75 24.09 -1.08
N TYR A 76 6.08 23.18 -2.01
CA TYR A 76 6.87 23.48 -3.21
C TYR A 76 6.05 23.47 -4.52
N ASN A 77 4.71 23.44 -4.43
CA ASN A 77 3.80 23.32 -5.58
C ASN A 77 2.54 24.18 -5.37
N ASP A 78 2.71 25.41 -4.86
CA ASP A 78 1.64 26.40 -4.68
C ASP A 78 0.42 25.91 -3.90
N GLY A 79 0.65 25.08 -2.88
CA GLY A 79 -0.43 24.50 -2.09
C GLY A 79 -1.26 23.46 -2.85
N LYS A 80 -0.82 22.98 -4.00
CA LYS A 80 -1.51 21.94 -4.80
C LYS A 80 -0.87 20.57 -4.57
N ASP A 81 -1.72 19.55 -4.62
CA ASP A 81 -1.23 18.17 -4.63
C ASP A 81 -0.58 17.84 -5.97
N LYS A 82 0.25 16.81 -5.98
CA LYS A 82 0.84 16.19 -7.17
C LYS A 82 0.53 14.70 -7.13
N LEU A 83 0.44 14.06 -8.30
CA LEU A 83 0.31 12.60 -8.35
C LEU A 83 1.58 11.96 -7.76
N VAL A 84 1.40 10.99 -6.87
CA VAL A 84 2.51 10.24 -6.29
C VAL A 84 2.41 8.77 -6.68
N PHE A 85 3.54 8.19 -7.06
CA PHE A 85 3.68 6.80 -7.46
C PHE A 85 4.76 6.16 -6.61
N ILE A 86 4.43 5.12 -5.85
CA ILE A 86 5.44 4.31 -5.16
C ILE A 86 5.84 3.20 -6.10
N THR A 87 6.82 3.46 -6.97
CA THR A 87 7.20 2.54 -8.05
C THR A 87 8.00 1.33 -7.60
N GLU A 88 8.52 1.36 -6.37
CA GLU A 88 9.03 0.16 -5.71
C GLU A 88 8.76 0.23 -4.20
N MET A 89 8.23 -0.89 -3.69
CA MET A 89 7.99 -1.17 -2.29
C MET A 89 7.94 -2.69 -2.08
N GLY A 90 8.43 -3.17 -0.96
CA GLY A 90 8.35 -4.58 -0.62
C GLY A 90 9.19 -4.90 0.58
N GLY A 91 9.60 -6.15 0.69
CA GLY A 91 10.71 -6.49 1.57
C GLY A 91 11.07 -7.95 1.45
N ASN A 92 12.36 -8.17 1.62
CA ASN A 92 12.96 -9.49 1.61
C ASN A 92 12.30 -10.41 2.64
N GLN A 93 11.92 -11.61 2.19
CA GLN A 93 11.16 -12.59 2.97
C GLN A 93 12.03 -13.70 3.61
N ARG A 94 13.36 -13.57 3.56
CA ARG A 94 14.33 -14.50 4.17
C ARG A 94 15.57 -13.76 4.67
N ASN A 95 16.31 -14.37 5.61
CA ASN A 95 17.54 -13.91 6.29
C ASN A 95 17.36 -13.09 7.59
N SER A 96 18.47 -12.88 8.32
CA SER A 96 18.53 -12.17 9.61
C SER A 96 18.17 -10.67 9.56
N PHE A 97 17.89 -10.15 8.37
CA PHE A 97 17.51 -8.77 8.08
C PHE A 97 16.19 -8.65 7.29
N GLY A 98 15.55 -9.78 6.97
CA GLY A 98 14.26 -9.86 6.27
C GLY A 98 13.07 -10.07 7.23
N SER A 99 11.87 -10.16 6.67
CA SER A 99 10.64 -10.55 7.38
C SER A 99 10.25 -11.98 7.01
N THR A 100 9.38 -12.63 7.77
CA THR A 100 8.72 -13.87 7.33
C THR A 100 7.78 -13.60 6.15
N GLU A 101 7.36 -14.65 5.43
CA GLU A 101 6.32 -14.49 4.39
C GLU A 101 4.99 -14.00 5.00
N GLU A 102 4.69 -14.38 6.24
CA GLU A 102 3.51 -13.94 6.97
C GLU A 102 3.56 -12.45 7.30
N GLU A 103 4.66 -11.97 7.87
CA GLU A 103 4.88 -10.55 8.12
C GLU A 103 4.85 -9.74 6.83
N SER A 104 5.38 -10.28 5.73
CA SER A 104 5.31 -9.64 4.42
C SER A 104 3.87 -9.53 3.91
N ALA A 105 3.07 -10.59 4.05
CA ALA A 105 1.66 -10.61 3.69
C ALA A 105 0.85 -9.58 4.52
N ILE A 106 1.07 -9.53 5.83
CA ILE A 106 0.43 -8.57 6.73
C ILE A 106 0.82 -7.14 6.37
N ARG A 107 2.12 -6.88 6.17
CA ARG A 107 2.61 -5.54 5.79
C ARG A 107 2.05 -5.10 4.44
N LEU A 108 2.02 -5.99 3.45
CA LEU A 108 1.40 -5.73 2.14
C LEU A 108 -0.07 -5.33 2.33
N ALA A 109 -0.84 -6.14 3.06
CA ALA A 109 -2.25 -5.84 3.31
C ALA A 109 -2.48 -4.48 3.96
N ARG A 110 -1.72 -4.19 5.01
CA ARG A 110 -1.78 -2.90 5.71
C ARG A 110 -1.42 -1.74 4.78
N LEU A 111 -0.36 -1.86 3.99
CA LEU A 111 0.08 -0.80 3.05
C LEU A 111 -1.02 -0.47 2.04
N TYR A 112 -1.58 -1.48 1.37
CA TYR A 112 -2.60 -1.26 0.34
C TYR A 112 -3.93 -0.74 0.91
N LEU A 113 -4.31 -1.16 2.13
CA LEU A 113 -5.49 -0.60 2.81
C LEU A 113 -5.27 0.84 3.25
N HIS A 114 -4.13 1.17 3.86
CA HIS A 114 -3.82 2.56 4.22
C HIS A 114 -3.64 3.46 3.01
N ALA A 115 -3.13 2.94 1.88
CA ALA A 115 -3.04 3.68 0.63
C ALA A 115 -4.40 4.21 0.16
N ARG A 116 -5.50 3.50 0.44
CA ARG A 116 -6.87 3.98 0.14
C ARG A 116 -7.25 5.28 0.86
N THR A 117 -6.55 5.63 1.93
CA THR A 117 -6.74 6.88 2.68
C THR A 117 -5.96 8.07 2.11
N LEU A 118 -5.18 7.85 1.05
CA LEU A 118 -4.27 8.84 0.47
C LEU A 118 -4.68 9.18 -0.98
N PRO A 119 -5.57 10.16 -1.22
CA PRO A 119 -6.13 10.41 -2.56
C PRO A 119 -5.11 10.86 -3.62
N PHE A 120 -3.97 11.39 -3.19
CA PHE A 120 -2.86 11.81 -4.06
C PHE A 120 -1.94 10.64 -4.49
N LEU A 121 -1.98 9.51 -3.78
CA LEU A 121 -1.23 8.32 -4.10
C LEU A 121 -1.97 7.52 -5.18
N LYS A 122 -1.30 7.26 -6.30
CA LYS A 122 -1.88 6.61 -7.49
C LYS A 122 -1.54 5.14 -7.64
N GLY A 123 -0.60 4.64 -6.86
CA GLY A 123 -0.32 3.22 -6.80
C GLY A 123 0.94 2.93 -5.99
N ILE A 124 1.00 1.68 -5.57
CA ILE A 124 2.18 1.04 -5.02
C ILE A 124 2.50 -0.12 -5.97
N TRP A 125 3.72 -0.17 -6.46
CA TRP A 125 4.25 -1.27 -7.25
C TRP A 125 5.06 -2.13 -6.29
N TRP A 126 4.53 -3.32 -6.00
CA TRP A 126 5.23 -4.27 -5.17
C TRP A 126 6.43 -4.81 -5.94
N TYR A 127 7.62 -4.53 -5.44
CA TYR A 127 8.85 -5.11 -5.95
C TYR A 127 9.18 -6.34 -5.09
N ASP A 128 9.09 -7.54 -5.66
CA ASP A 128 8.70 -7.85 -7.05
C ASP A 128 7.75 -9.04 -7.15
N PHE A 129 7.43 -9.42 -8.38
CA PHE A 129 6.45 -10.47 -8.62
C PHE A 129 7.00 -11.85 -8.29
N GLN A 130 8.22 -12.17 -8.76
CA GLN A 130 8.82 -13.50 -8.72
C GLN A 130 10.22 -13.41 -8.13
N ASP A 131 10.55 -14.30 -7.20
CA ASP A 131 11.91 -14.40 -6.68
C ASP A 131 12.90 -14.61 -7.83
N ASP A 132 13.90 -13.73 -7.93
CA ASP A 132 14.86 -13.69 -9.04
C ASP A 132 15.57 -15.02 -9.28
N ARG A 133 15.95 -15.71 -8.20
CA ARG A 133 16.65 -17.02 -8.22
C ARG A 133 16.37 -17.80 -6.93
N TRP A 134 16.96 -18.99 -6.82
CA TRP A 134 16.82 -19.87 -5.65
C TRP A 134 17.76 -19.58 -4.48
N ASN A 135 18.81 -18.78 -4.69
CA ASN A 135 19.80 -18.55 -3.64
C ASN A 135 19.23 -17.60 -2.56
N ALA A 136 18.63 -18.20 -1.52
CA ALA A 136 18.00 -17.48 -0.42
C ALA A 136 18.96 -16.59 0.40
N SER A 137 20.28 -16.80 0.32
CA SER A 137 21.26 -15.93 1.00
C SER A 137 21.44 -14.57 0.31
N HIS A 138 21.05 -14.47 -0.97
CA HIS A 138 21.15 -13.24 -1.73
C HIS A 138 19.83 -12.47 -1.65
N ASN A 139 19.88 -11.21 -1.20
CA ASN A 139 18.68 -10.45 -0.82
C ASN A 139 17.62 -10.35 -1.92
N GLU A 140 18.04 -10.06 -3.15
CA GLU A 140 17.13 -9.85 -4.30
C GLU A 140 16.30 -11.10 -4.64
N ASN A 141 16.80 -12.29 -4.30
CA ASN A 141 16.14 -13.56 -4.61
C ASN A 141 14.95 -13.90 -3.69
N ASN A 142 14.46 -12.96 -2.89
CA ASN A 142 13.49 -13.26 -1.82
C ASN A 142 12.33 -12.25 -1.73
N PHE A 143 12.24 -11.28 -2.64
CA PHE A 143 11.21 -10.23 -2.63
C PHE A 143 9.87 -10.68 -3.22
N GLY A 144 9.90 -11.70 -4.10
CA GLY A 144 8.79 -12.13 -4.92
C GLY A 144 7.51 -12.43 -4.14
N LEU A 145 6.37 -12.18 -4.77
CA LEU A 145 5.09 -12.75 -4.36
C LEU A 145 5.06 -14.27 -4.62
N VAL A 146 5.79 -14.73 -5.63
CA VAL A 146 5.97 -16.15 -5.95
C VAL A 146 7.45 -16.52 -5.90
N ARG A 147 7.74 -17.81 -5.72
CA ARG A 147 9.09 -18.37 -5.80
C ARG A 147 9.59 -18.38 -7.25
N ALA A 148 10.86 -18.72 -7.45
CA ALA A 148 11.47 -18.80 -8.78
C ALA A 148 10.78 -19.83 -9.71
N ASP A 149 10.08 -20.84 -9.19
CA ASP A 149 9.24 -21.79 -9.95
C ASP A 149 7.76 -21.40 -10.02
N LEU A 150 7.42 -20.16 -9.66
CA LEU A 150 6.06 -19.62 -9.56
C LEU A 150 5.19 -20.21 -8.45
N THR A 151 5.76 -21.01 -7.53
CA THR A 151 5.02 -21.44 -6.34
C THR A 151 4.60 -20.21 -5.52
N PRO A 152 3.30 -20.01 -5.22
CA PRO A 152 2.84 -18.84 -4.46
C PRO A 152 3.40 -18.80 -3.04
N LYS A 153 3.81 -17.61 -2.60
CA LYS A 153 4.17 -17.31 -1.20
C LYS A 153 2.96 -16.69 -0.50
N ARG A 154 2.95 -16.60 0.83
CA ARG A 154 1.84 -15.96 1.58
C ARG A 154 1.44 -14.56 1.07
N PRO A 155 2.35 -13.62 0.73
CA PRO A 155 1.94 -12.31 0.23
C PRO A 155 1.24 -12.34 -1.13
N TYR A 156 1.40 -13.39 -1.94
CA TYR A 156 0.61 -13.58 -3.16
C TYR A 156 -0.88 -13.70 -2.84
N PHE A 157 -1.25 -14.52 -1.86
CA PHE A 157 -2.64 -14.71 -1.47
C PHE A 157 -3.24 -13.43 -0.87
N ALA A 158 -2.44 -12.68 -0.10
CA ALA A 158 -2.85 -11.37 0.41
C ALA A 158 -3.13 -10.39 -0.74
N MET A 159 -2.19 -10.26 -1.69
CA MET A 159 -2.38 -9.42 -2.88
C MET A 159 -3.62 -9.84 -3.68
N LYS A 160 -3.83 -11.14 -3.91
CA LYS A 160 -4.99 -11.68 -4.63
C LYS A 160 -6.30 -11.28 -3.95
N SER A 161 -6.38 -11.43 -2.63
CA SER A 161 -7.59 -11.09 -1.85
C SER A 161 -7.88 -9.59 -1.92
N LEU A 162 -6.85 -8.76 -1.74
CA LEU A 162 -6.97 -7.31 -1.81
C LEU A 162 -7.35 -6.84 -3.21
N ALA A 163 -6.77 -7.41 -4.26
CA ALA A 163 -7.09 -7.05 -5.64
C ALA A 163 -8.57 -7.30 -5.97
N ALA A 164 -9.17 -8.36 -5.43
CA ALA A 164 -10.59 -8.65 -5.64
C ALA A 164 -11.52 -7.56 -5.07
N ARG A 165 -11.08 -6.84 -4.02
CA ARG A 165 -11.87 -5.79 -3.35
C ARG A 165 -11.45 -4.37 -3.72
N LEU A 166 -10.14 -4.10 -3.74
CA LEU A 166 -9.60 -2.74 -3.73
C LEU A 166 -9.45 -2.09 -5.11
N VAL A 167 -9.53 -2.87 -6.21
CA VAL A 167 -9.35 -2.33 -7.58
C VAL A 167 -10.32 -1.19 -7.89
N ARG A 168 -11.54 -1.25 -7.34
CA ARG A 168 -12.57 -0.21 -7.52
C ARG A 168 -13.03 0.43 -6.22
N ALA A 169 -12.49 -0.02 -5.08
CA ALA A 169 -12.88 0.49 -3.78
C ALA A 169 -12.52 1.96 -3.63
N GLU A 170 -13.47 2.80 -3.23
CA GLU A 170 -13.24 4.16 -2.79
C GLU A 170 -13.47 4.28 -1.29
N LEU A 171 -12.74 5.19 -0.63
CA LEU A 171 -12.94 5.45 0.79
C LEU A 171 -14.18 6.31 0.97
N VAL A 172 -15.18 5.77 1.66
CA VAL A 172 -16.41 6.47 2.04
C VAL A 172 -16.24 7.12 3.40
N GLY A 173 -15.61 6.42 4.34
CA GLY A 173 -15.38 6.89 5.69
C GLY A 173 -14.32 6.06 6.40
N SER A 174 -13.83 6.55 7.53
CA SER A 174 -12.87 5.81 8.35
C SER A 174 -13.05 6.18 9.81
N GLU A 175 -13.02 5.17 10.69
CA GLU A 175 -12.90 5.41 12.12
C GLU A 175 -11.43 5.53 12.50
N THR A 176 -11.10 6.65 13.14
CA THR A 176 -9.70 7.01 13.44
C THR A 176 -9.11 6.26 14.62
N ARG A 177 -9.94 5.73 15.52
CA ARG A 177 -9.47 5.06 16.74
C ARG A 177 -8.95 3.64 16.50
N ASP A 178 -9.53 2.90 15.56
CA ASP A 178 -9.32 1.43 15.51
C ASP A 178 -8.99 0.86 14.12
N GLY A 179 -8.67 1.72 13.14
CA GLY A 179 -8.21 1.26 11.82
C GLY A 179 -9.31 0.64 10.96
N LEU A 180 -10.56 1.00 11.20
CA LEU A 180 -11.70 0.57 10.40
C LEU A 180 -11.92 1.52 9.22
N LEU A 181 -11.95 0.98 8.01
CA LEU A 181 -12.18 1.72 6.77
C LEU A 181 -13.52 1.28 6.19
N LEU A 182 -14.42 2.23 5.93
CA LEU A 182 -15.62 2.00 5.13
C LEU A 182 -15.28 2.27 3.67
N LEU A 183 -15.37 1.22 2.86
CA LEU A 183 -15.01 1.22 1.45
C LEU A 183 -16.25 0.89 0.60
N HIS A 184 -16.29 1.41 -0.62
CA HIS A 184 -17.33 1.08 -1.60
C HIS A 184 -16.68 0.72 -2.94
N ASP A 185 -16.91 -0.49 -3.46
CA ASP A 185 -16.27 -0.99 -4.69
C ASP A 185 -17.05 -0.72 -5.99
N GLY A 186 -18.11 0.09 -5.91
CA GLY A 186 -19.01 0.35 -7.03
C GLY A 186 -20.25 -0.55 -7.03
N LYS A 187 -20.27 -1.62 -6.22
CA LYS A 187 -21.40 -2.54 -6.08
C LYS A 187 -21.97 -2.54 -4.67
N GLU A 188 -21.08 -2.61 -3.68
CA GLU A 188 -21.48 -2.69 -2.27
C GLU A 188 -20.51 -1.91 -1.37
N GLN A 189 -20.98 -1.62 -0.16
CA GLN A 189 -20.13 -1.13 0.91
C GLN A 189 -19.60 -2.31 1.73
N PHE A 190 -18.34 -2.22 2.12
CA PHE A 190 -17.72 -3.20 3.02
C PHE A 190 -16.78 -2.49 4.00
N LEU A 191 -16.58 -3.12 5.14
CA LEU A 191 -15.67 -2.65 6.18
C LEU A 191 -14.35 -3.42 6.10
N ALA A 192 -13.25 -2.71 6.03
CA ALA A 192 -11.91 -3.28 6.16
C ALA A 192 -11.31 -2.88 7.50
N ALA A 193 -11.05 -3.86 8.36
CA ALA A 193 -10.43 -3.65 9.65
C ALA A 193 -8.92 -3.85 9.56
N VAL A 194 -8.15 -2.87 10.00
CA VAL A 194 -6.68 -2.90 9.99
C VAL A 194 -6.16 -2.88 11.43
N ILE A 195 -5.65 -4.02 11.90
CA ILE A 195 -5.00 -4.09 13.21
C ILE A 195 -3.72 -3.25 13.17
N GLN A 196 -3.70 -2.18 13.97
CA GLN A 196 -2.57 -1.23 13.97
C GLN A 196 -1.38 -1.74 14.80
N LYS A 197 -1.66 -2.47 15.89
CA LYS A 197 -0.66 -2.93 16.86
C LYS A 197 -0.59 -4.46 16.92
N PRO A 198 0.60 -5.05 16.72
CA PRO A 198 0.81 -6.48 16.96
C PRO A 198 0.43 -6.88 18.39
N GLY A 199 -0.16 -8.07 18.57
CA GLY A 199 -0.52 -8.61 19.88
C GLY A 199 -1.72 -7.92 20.56
N VAL A 200 -2.49 -7.13 19.80
CA VAL A 200 -3.76 -6.54 20.27
C VAL A 200 -4.90 -7.15 19.48
N ASP A 201 -5.84 -7.75 20.19
CA ASP A 201 -7.08 -8.25 19.60
C ASP A 201 -8.03 -7.08 19.33
N LEU A 202 -8.63 -7.08 18.15
CA LEU A 202 -9.67 -6.12 17.79
C LEU A 202 -11.03 -6.78 17.95
N GLN A 203 -11.83 -6.27 18.89
CA GLN A 203 -13.22 -6.65 19.02
C GLN A 203 -14.09 -5.67 18.23
N LEU A 204 -14.78 -6.19 17.21
CA LEU A 204 -15.75 -5.42 16.43
C LEU A 204 -17.17 -5.84 16.85
N ILE A 205 -17.95 -4.86 17.32
CA ILE A 205 -19.35 -5.05 17.70
C ILE A 205 -20.20 -4.34 16.65
N PHE A 206 -21.03 -5.11 15.95
CA PHE A 206 -21.94 -4.61 14.93
C PHE A 206 -23.38 -4.75 15.43
N GLU A 207 -24.16 -3.69 15.28
CA GLU A 207 -25.60 -3.70 15.52
C GLU A 207 -26.34 -3.62 14.19
N ASN A 208 -27.22 -4.57 13.93
CA ASN A 208 -28.08 -4.55 12.75
C ASN A 208 -29.44 -3.97 13.13
N GLY A 209 -29.76 -2.77 12.61
CA GLY A 209 -31.07 -2.14 12.80
C GLY A 209 -32.18 -2.68 11.88
N GLY A 210 -31.87 -3.65 11.02
CA GLY A 210 -32.81 -4.25 10.05
C GLY A 210 -33.62 -5.42 10.63
N LEU A 211 -34.73 -5.74 9.94
CA LEU A 211 -35.65 -6.83 10.32
C LEU A 211 -35.12 -8.25 10.00
N ALA A 212 -34.10 -8.37 9.14
CA ALA A 212 -33.53 -9.63 8.69
C ALA A 212 -32.06 -9.79 9.12
N SER A 213 -31.72 -10.96 9.64
CA SER A 213 -30.38 -11.35 10.10
C SER A 213 -29.61 -12.09 9.00
N GLU A 214 -29.44 -11.45 7.84
CA GLU A 214 -28.62 -11.97 6.74
C GLU A 214 -27.21 -12.34 7.24
N PRO A 215 -26.64 -13.50 6.86
CA PRO A 215 -25.31 -13.91 7.31
C PRO A 215 -24.22 -12.87 7.00
N LEU A 216 -23.23 -12.76 7.89
CA LEU A 216 -22.05 -11.95 7.65
C LEU A 216 -21.00 -12.76 6.87
N THR A 217 -20.37 -12.13 5.88
CA THR A 217 -19.21 -12.68 5.19
C THR A 217 -17.94 -12.00 5.69
N LEU A 218 -17.02 -12.79 6.23
CA LEU A 218 -15.68 -12.35 6.62
C LEU A 218 -14.67 -12.79 5.56
N GLU A 219 -13.81 -11.87 5.16
CA GLU A 219 -12.67 -12.12 4.28
C GLU A 219 -11.37 -11.84 5.03
N LEU A 220 -10.80 -12.86 5.66
CA LEU A 220 -9.45 -12.74 6.20
C LEU A 220 -8.46 -12.65 5.02
N VAL A 221 -7.65 -11.59 4.99
CA VAL A 221 -6.74 -11.34 3.86
C VAL A 221 -5.77 -12.51 3.68
N GLY A 222 -5.79 -13.12 2.49
CA GLY A 222 -4.97 -14.29 2.16
C GLY A 222 -5.67 -15.63 2.36
N SER A 223 -6.92 -15.63 2.84
CA SER A 223 -7.73 -16.82 3.10
C SER A 223 -9.01 -16.82 2.26
N ALA A 224 -9.71 -17.96 2.25
CA ALA A 224 -11.04 -18.04 1.65
C ALA A 224 -12.07 -17.25 2.48
N ALA A 225 -13.09 -16.70 1.81
CA ALA A 225 -14.19 -16.02 2.48
C ALA A 225 -15.01 -17.00 3.32
N LEU A 226 -15.54 -16.52 4.43
CA LEU A 226 -16.32 -17.30 5.38
C LEU A 226 -17.65 -16.61 5.67
N THR A 227 -18.76 -17.22 5.26
CA THR A 227 -20.12 -16.71 5.49
C THR A 227 -20.79 -17.46 6.63
N ARG A 228 -21.25 -16.76 7.68
CA ARG A 228 -21.91 -17.39 8.84
C ARG A 228 -23.00 -16.48 9.44
N PRO A 229 -23.99 -17.06 10.15
CA PRO A 229 -24.99 -16.28 10.90
C PRO A 229 -24.36 -15.40 11.97
N TRP A 230 -25.09 -14.38 12.41
CA TRP A 230 -24.67 -13.48 13.51
C TRP A 230 -24.36 -14.21 14.83
N GLY A 231 -23.54 -13.59 15.68
CA GLY A 231 -23.27 -14.05 17.04
C GLY A 231 -21.85 -13.70 17.53
N PHE A 232 -21.65 -13.79 18.85
CA PHE A 232 -20.33 -13.63 19.47
C PHE A 232 -19.45 -14.84 19.19
N ARG A 233 -18.30 -14.65 18.54
CA ARG A 233 -17.35 -15.71 18.22
C ARG A 233 -15.97 -15.15 17.87
N ASP A 234 -14.97 -16.00 17.97
CA ASP A 234 -13.70 -15.78 17.27
C ASP A 234 -13.94 -16.03 15.77
N TRP A 235 -13.76 -14.99 14.96
CA TRP A 235 -13.99 -15.05 13.52
C TRP A 235 -12.72 -15.42 12.74
N THR A 236 -11.57 -15.51 13.43
CA THR A 236 -10.28 -15.89 12.85
C THR A 236 -9.85 -17.34 13.14
N ALA A 237 -10.55 -18.01 14.07
CA ALA A 237 -10.35 -19.42 14.41
C ALA A 237 -11.08 -20.41 13.49
#